data_AF-A0A2P4WX10-F1
#
_entry.id   AF-A0A2P4WX10-F1
#
_cell.length_a   1.000
_cell.length_b   1.000
_cell.length_c   1.000
_cell.angle_alpha   90.00
_cell.angle_beta   90.00
_cell.angle_gamma   90.00
#
_symmetry.space_group_name_H-M   'P 1'
#
loop_
_entity.id
_entity.type
_entity.pdbx_description
1 polymer ?
#
loop_
_entity_poly.entity_id
_entity_poly.type
_entity_poly.pdbx_seq_one_letter_code
_entity_poly.pdbx_strand_id
1 'polypeptide(L)'
;MVRVFALSAAAVAMMASSTSALDQKLYGLNYDLRQGPDWDPSKCKSADAIAADLKILSTITSNVRTYSLSDCDVSGVLTAAKELSLTVWLGVWVSEDETVYDNEV
;
A
#
# COMPACT_ATOMS: atom_id res chain seq x y z
N MET A 1 -17.78 -51.98 -12.48
CA MET A 1 -16.42 -51.41 -12.28
C MET A 1 -16.17 -50.13 -13.07
N VAL A 2 -16.54 -50.02 -14.36
CA VAL A 2 -16.32 -48.82 -15.19
C VAL A 2 -16.92 -47.52 -14.62
N ARG A 3 -18.11 -47.56 -14.01
CA ARG A 3 -18.78 -46.37 -13.45
C ARG A 3 -18.10 -45.79 -12.21
N VAL A 4 -17.45 -46.61 -11.40
CA VAL A 4 -16.74 -46.17 -10.19
C VAL A 4 -15.43 -45.47 -10.56
N PHE A 5 -14.72 -45.98 -11.57
CA PHE A 5 -13.52 -45.34 -12.11
C PHE A 5 -13.80 -43.96 -12.73
N ALA A 6 -14.94 -43.78 -13.42
CA ALA A 6 -15.32 -42.49 -14.01
C ALA A 6 -15.64 -41.41 -12.95
N LEU A 7 -16.28 -41.80 -11.84
CA LEU A 7 -16.56 -40.90 -10.70
C LEU A 7 -15.29 -40.47 -9.97
N SER A 8 -14.31 -41.38 -9.82
CA SER A 8 -13.02 -41.06 -9.21
C SER A 8 -12.16 -40.12 -10.05
N ALA A 9 -12.20 -40.23 -11.38
CA ALA A 9 -11.44 -39.34 -12.27
C ALA A 9 -11.96 -37.88 -12.26
N ALA A 10 -13.28 -37.68 -12.18
CA ALA A 10 -13.89 -36.36 -12.11
C ALA A 10 -13.57 -35.62 -10.79
N ALA A 11 -13.50 -36.35 -9.66
CA ALA A 11 -13.17 -35.77 -8.36
C ALA A 11 -11.71 -35.28 -8.29
N VAL A 12 -10.76 -35.98 -8.94
CA VAL A 12 -9.36 -35.58 -9.01
C VAL A 12 -9.17 -34.36 -9.93
N ALA A 13 -9.94 -34.25 -11.01
CA ALA A 13 -9.90 -33.09 -11.90
C ALA A 13 -10.42 -31.80 -11.22
N MET A 14 -11.42 -31.90 -10.33
CA MET A 14 -11.91 -30.74 -9.55
C MET A 14 -10.91 -30.28 -8.47
N MET A 15 -10.10 -31.19 -7.93
CA MET A 15 -9.03 -30.86 -6.97
C MET A 15 -7.77 -30.28 -7.65
N ALA A 16 -7.64 -30.48 -8.96
CA ALA A 16 -6.58 -29.88 -9.78
C ALA A 16 -6.97 -28.52 -10.37
N SER A 17 -8.11 -27.95 -9.94
CA SER A 17 -8.45 -26.55 -10.24
C SER A 17 -7.37 -25.66 -9.66
N SER A 18 -6.41 -25.27 -10.49
CA SER A 18 -5.37 -24.32 -10.14
C SER A 18 -6.04 -23.10 -9.52
N THR A 19 -5.77 -22.81 -8.25
CA THR A 19 -6.03 -21.48 -7.71
C THR A 19 -5.09 -20.56 -8.47
N SER A 20 -5.55 -19.97 -9.57
CA SER A 20 -4.91 -18.82 -10.16
C SER A 20 -5.00 -17.71 -9.13
N ALA A 21 -3.97 -17.60 -8.29
CA ALA A 21 -3.77 -16.39 -7.52
C ALA A 21 -3.72 -15.26 -8.54
N LEU A 22 -4.60 -14.28 -8.38
CA LEU A 22 -4.61 -13.13 -9.23
C LEU A 22 -3.35 -12.33 -8.90
N ASP A 23 -2.31 -12.44 -9.73
CA ASP A 23 -1.08 -11.64 -9.66
C ASP A 23 -1.36 -10.16 -10.04
N GLN A 24 -2.48 -9.61 -9.55
CA GLN A 24 -2.80 -8.21 -9.71
C GLN A 24 -2.17 -7.39 -8.60
N LYS A 25 -1.44 -6.38 -9.03
CA LYS A 25 -1.00 -5.32 -8.12
C LYS A 25 -2.22 -4.52 -7.68
N LEU A 26 -2.18 -4.06 -6.45
CA LEU A 26 -3.14 -3.07 -5.98
C LEU A 26 -2.93 -1.78 -6.76
N TYR A 27 -4.01 -1.18 -7.25
CA TYR A 27 -3.95 0.06 -8.03
C TYR A 27 -3.18 1.15 -7.28
N GLY A 28 -3.44 1.30 -5.98
CA GLY A 28 -2.66 2.13 -5.08
C GLY A 28 -2.98 1.79 -3.63
N LEU A 29 -2.14 2.27 -2.72
CA LEU A 29 -2.32 2.11 -1.27
C LEU A 29 -2.23 3.45 -0.57
N ASN A 30 -3.13 3.71 0.38
CA ASN A 30 -2.90 4.82 1.30
C ASN A 30 -1.74 4.46 2.23
N TYR A 31 -0.83 5.40 2.42
CA TYR A 31 0.36 5.25 3.24
C TYR A 31 0.40 6.35 4.29
N ASP A 32 0.37 5.92 5.54
CA ASP A 32 0.49 6.78 6.71
C ASP A 32 1.96 6.85 7.16
N LEU A 33 2.41 8.07 7.43
CA LEU A 33 3.76 8.38 7.89
C LEU A 33 3.91 8.16 9.40
N ARG A 34 2.81 7.88 10.12
CA ARG A 34 2.80 7.59 11.55
C ARG A 34 2.90 6.09 11.82
N GLN A 35 3.53 5.77 12.93
CA GLN A 35 3.57 4.42 13.50
C GLN A 35 2.82 4.39 14.84
N GLY A 36 1.60 3.85 14.82
CA GLY A 36 0.74 3.78 15.99
C GLY A 36 -0.45 4.74 15.88
N PRO A 37 -0.91 5.36 16.97
CA PRO A 37 -2.05 6.27 16.93
C PRO A 37 -1.80 7.47 16.02
N ASP A 38 -2.74 7.72 15.11
CA ASP A 38 -2.69 8.77 14.10
C ASP A 38 -2.67 10.19 14.70
N TRP A 39 -3.24 10.37 15.90
CA TRP A 39 -3.31 11.67 16.57
C TRP A 39 -2.06 12.05 17.38
N ASP A 40 -1.08 11.15 17.53
CA ASP A 40 0.11 11.39 18.36
C ASP A 40 1.27 11.94 17.53
N PRO A 41 1.66 13.22 17.69
CA PRO A 41 2.69 13.87 16.88
C PRO A 41 4.07 13.20 17.00
N SER A 42 4.34 12.49 18.10
CA SER A 42 5.62 11.81 18.35
C SER A 42 5.80 10.51 17.55
N LYS A 43 4.76 10.08 16.82
CA LYS A 43 4.73 8.81 16.09
C LYS A 43 5.17 8.88 14.65
N CYS A 44 5.76 9.99 14.20
CA CYS A 44 6.33 10.05 12.85
C CYS A 44 7.42 8.98 12.66
N LYS A 45 7.36 8.27 11.54
CA LYS A 45 8.40 7.30 11.13
C LYS A 45 9.67 8.05 10.73
N SER A 46 10.82 7.41 10.94
CA SER A 46 12.09 7.88 10.36
C SER A 46 12.12 7.65 8.85
N ALA A 47 13.00 8.38 8.14
CA ALA A 47 13.20 8.17 6.71
C ALA A 47 13.58 6.72 6.35
N ASP A 48 14.41 6.07 7.18
CA ASP A 48 14.80 4.66 6.99
C ASP A 48 13.62 3.70 7.13
N ALA A 49 12.72 3.95 8.10
CA ALA A 49 11.52 3.15 8.27
C ALA A 49 10.55 3.35 7.09
N ILE A 50 10.40 4.58 6.60
CA ILE A 50 9.61 4.88 5.41
C ILE A 50 10.18 4.16 4.18
N ALA A 51 11.50 4.21 3.97
CA ALA A 51 12.14 3.53 2.86
C ALA A 51 11.96 2.00 2.92
N ALA A 52 12.05 1.42 4.13
CA ALA A 52 11.80 -0.01 4.34
C ALA A 52 10.34 -0.39 4.03
N ASP A 53 9.38 0.39 4.50
CA ASP A 53 7.96 0.20 4.20
C ASP A 53 7.69 0.27 2.69
N LEU A 54 8.13 1.36 2.03
CA LEU A 54 7.90 1.54 0.59
C LEU A 54 8.57 0.46 -0.26
N LYS A 55 9.72 -0.06 0.18
CA LYS A 55 10.37 -1.20 -0.48
C LYS A 55 9.46 -2.43 -0.46
N ILE A 56 8.80 -2.71 0.66
CA ILE A 56 7.81 -3.79 0.76
C ILE A 56 6.61 -3.49 -0.15
N LEU A 57 6.05 -2.27 -0.07
CA LEU A 57 4.87 -1.90 -0.84
C LEU A 57 5.10 -1.94 -2.35
N SER A 58 6.30 -1.62 -2.84
CA SER A 58 6.64 -1.66 -4.27
C SER A 58 6.50 -3.05 -4.91
N THR A 59 6.51 -4.11 -4.09
CA THR A 59 6.27 -5.48 -4.54
C THR A 59 4.81 -5.73 -4.92
N ILE A 60 3.87 -4.99 -4.32
CA ILE A 60 2.42 -5.22 -4.45
C ILE A 60 1.64 -4.04 -5.06
N THR A 61 2.24 -2.87 -5.18
CA THR A 61 1.65 -1.70 -5.83
C THR A 61 2.69 -0.86 -6.56
N SER A 62 2.23 0.00 -7.47
CA SER A 62 3.04 1.03 -8.13
C SER A 62 2.70 2.44 -7.65
N ASN A 63 1.67 2.59 -6.81
CA ASN A 63 1.19 3.89 -6.37
C ASN A 63 0.96 3.90 -4.85
N VAL A 64 1.40 4.96 -4.19
CA VAL A 64 1.07 5.22 -2.78
C VAL A 64 0.45 6.60 -2.64
N ARG A 65 -0.45 6.78 -1.68
CA ARG A 65 -1.10 8.05 -1.38
C ARG A 65 -0.79 8.50 0.04
N THR A 66 -0.26 9.70 0.19
CA THR A 66 -0.14 10.37 1.50
C THR A 66 -1.39 11.19 1.79
N TYR A 67 -1.60 11.55 3.04
CA TYR A 67 -2.79 12.33 3.45
C TYR A 67 -2.53 13.83 3.50
N SER A 68 -1.29 14.21 3.83
CA SER A 68 -0.85 15.58 4.08
C SER A 68 0.59 15.74 3.58
N LEU A 69 0.96 17.00 3.31
CA LEU A 69 2.31 17.46 3.02
C LEU A 69 3.08 17.84 4.28
N SER A 70 2.36 18.31 5.32
CA SER A 70 2.92 18.85 6.56
C SER A 70 2.95 17.84 7.71
N ASP A 71 2.02 16.88 7.70
CA ASP A 71 1.86 15.89 8.75
C ASP A 71 2.92 14.79 8.63
N CYS A 72 3.92 14.90 9.50
CA CYS A 72 5.20 14.22 9.37
C CYS A 72 5.94 14.59 8.06
N ASP A 73 7.27 14.61 8.11
CA ASP A 73 8.07 15.03 6.96
C ASP A 73 7.87 14.10 5.73
N VAL A 74 7.10 14.58 4.74
CA VAL A 74 6.77 13.83 3.51
C VAL A 74 7.97 13.67 2.58
N SER A 75 9.06 14.43 2.77
CA SER A 75 10.23 14.38 1.91
C SER A 75 10.88 12.99 1.88
N GLY A 76 10.80 12.24 2.99
CA GLY A 76 11.27 10.86 3.09
C GLY A 76 10.49 9.92 2.15
N VAL A 77 9.17 10.10 2.03
CA VAL A 77 8.32 9.34 1.10
C VAL A 77 8.71 9.65 -0.33
N LEU A 78 8.84 10.93 -0.69
CA LEU A 78 9.19 11.36 -2.04
C LEU A 78 10.56 10.84 -2.49
N THR A 79 11.54 10.88 -1.59
CA THR A 79 12.90 10.41 -1.84
C THR A 79 12.91 8.90 -2.09
N ALA A 80 12.36 8.12 -1.17
CA ALA A 80 12.34 6.65 -1.29
C ALA A 80 11.45 6.17 -2.45
N ALA A 81 10.30 6.82 -2.69
CA ALA A 81 9.43 6.48 -3.82
C ALA A 81 10.14 6.68 -5.17
N LYS A 82 10.92 7.76 -5.32
CA LYS A 82 11.71 8.02 -6.51
C LYS A 82 12.73 6.91 -6.78
N GLU A 83 13.44 6.45 -5.75
CA GLU A 83 14.40 5.34 -5.87
C GLU A 83 13.73 4.01 -6.26
N LEU A 84 12.51 3.79 -5.79
CA LEU A 84 11.73 2.57 -6.02
C LEU A 84 10.82 2.63 -7.26
N SER A 85 10.87 3.73 -8.03
CA SER A 85 9.97 3.97 -9.17
C SER A 85 8.48 3.87 -8.82
N LEU A 86 8.12 4.27 -7.59
CA LEU A 86 6.74 4.42 -7.15
C LEU A 86 6.19 5.80 -7.54
N THR A 87 4.92 5.85 -7.90
CA THR A 87 4.19 7.11 -8.03
C THR A 87 3.58 7.49 -6.69
N VAL A 88 3.73 8.75 -6.28
CA VAL A 88 3.14 9.28 -5.04
C VAL A 88 1.97 10.18 -5.39
N TRP A 89 0.78 9.86 -4.88
CA TRP A 89 -0.37 10.76 -4.89
C TRP A 89 -0.31 11.61 -3.61
N LEU A 90 0.10 12.85 -3.75
CA LEU A 90 0.21 13.77 -2.64
C LEU A 90 -1.18 14.24 -2.21
N GLY A 91 -1.55 13.87 -0.98
CA GLY A 91 -2.70 14.47 -0.30
C GLY A 91 -2.33 15.84 0.24
N VAL A 92 -3.26 16.78 0.10
CA VAL A 92 -3.22 18.08 0.77
C VAL A 92 -4.37 18.08 1.76
N TRP A 93 -4.06 18.26 3.04
CA TRP A 93 -5.07 18.24 4.08
C TRP A 93 -5.78 19.59 4.18
N VAL A 94 -7.11 19.58 4.18
CA VAL A 94 -7.93 20.80 4.25
C VAL A 94 -8.96 20.67 5.34
N SER A 95 -9.27 21.80 5.99
CA SER A 95 -10.28 21.89 7.03
C SER A 95 -11.02 23.23 6.95
N GLU A 96 -11.96 23.48 7.87
CA GLU A 96 -12.60 24.79 8.02
C GLU A 96 -11.66 25.88 8.55
N ASP A 97 -10.57 25.48 9.22
CA ASP A 97 -9.51 26.37 9.66
C ASP A 97 -8.51 26.61 8.50
N GLU A 98 -8.42 27.85 8.03
CA GLU A 98 -7.53 28.26 6.94
C GLU A 98 -6.06 27.98 7.25
N THR A 99 -5.67 28.03 8.53
CA THR A 99 -4.29 27.76 8.94
C THR A 99 -3.85 26.32 8.66
N VAL A 100 -4.80 25.38 8.58
CA VAL A 100 -4.51 23.98 8.24
C VAL A 100 -4.02 23.88 6.79
N TYR A 101 -4.67 24.54 5.85
CA TYR A 101 -4.23 24.54 4.45
C TYR A 101 -2.93 25.33 4.27
N ASP A 102 -2.76 26.45 4.97
CA ASP A 102 -1.55 27.26 4.89
C ASP A 102 -0.29 26.49 5.34
N ASN A 103 -0.44 25.52 6.25
CA ASN A 103 0.69 24.66 6.66
C ASN A 103 1.07 23.61 5.60
N GLU A 104 0.21 23.36 4.62
CA GLU A 104 0.44 22.35 3.58
C GLU A 104 1.16 22.90 2.34
N VAL A 105 1.24 24.23 2.16
CA VAL A 105 1.67 24.88 0.90
C VAL A 105 2.91 25.77 1.01
#